data_AF-A0A560BEW8-F1
#
_entry.id   AF-A0A560BEW8-F1
#
_cell.length_a   1.000
_cell.length_b   1.000
_cell.length_c   1.000
_cell.angle_alpha   90.00
_cell.angle_beta   90.00
_cell.angle_gamma   90.00
#
_symmetry.space_group_name_H-M   'P 1'
#
loop_
_entity.id
_entity.type
_entity.pdbx_description
1 polymer ?
#
loop_
_entity_poly.entity_id
_entity_poly.type
_entity_poly.pdbx_seq_one_letter_code
_entity_poly.pdbx_strand_id
1 'polypeptide(L)'
;MTAENDADTDTDSLRLTAEELAFLLSDPQSHADREERNARANRARTERRRSDPAYAERLRNEDRLRQRRHRAKAAIGRPEPEPEPPVPLPALSAADALHRLEAHLASAATPQAAQLRRRPEALRRYAAAFELYRSLSERGERPTRGALAAAFAARLGMALTPSQIQKLRDQVEGFARPGGPWHAD
;
A
#
# COMPACT_ATOMS: atom_id res chain seq x y z
N MET A 1 -45.92 -15.72 41.08
CA MET A 1 -45.26 -15.66 42.40
C MET A 1 -44.52 -16.97 42.56
N THR A 2 -43.20 -17.09 42.65
CA THR A 2 -42.07 -16.18 42.92
C THR A 2 -40.83 -16.99 42.51
N ALA A 3 -40.11 -16.61 41.46
CA ALA A 3 -38.71 -16.16 41.53
C ALA A 3 -37.82 -16.92 42.52
N GLU A 4 -37.08 -17.92 42.03
CA GLU A 4 -35.89 -18.46 42.69
C GLU A 4 -34.64 -18.06 41.89
N ASN A 5 -33.95 -17.06 42.45
CA ASN A 5 -32.50 -16.83 42.46
C ASN A 5 -31.67 -17.26 41.24
N ASP A 6 -31.58 -16.35 40.26
CA ASP A 6 -30.32 -16.07 39.56
C ASP A 6 -29.48 -15.14 40.45
N ALA A 7 -28.48 -15.66 41.14
CA ALA A 7 -27.49 -14.86 41.87
C ALA A 7 -26.15 -15.60 41.92
N ASP A 8 -25.51 -15.78 40.77
CA ASP A 8 -24.12 -16.27 40.71
C ASP A 8 -23.30 -15.62 39.58
N THR A 9 -23.62 -14.37 39.22
CA THR A 9 -22.93 -13.61 38.15
C THR A 9 -22.47 -12.22 38.57
N ASP A 10 -22.03 -12.04 39.82
CA ASP A 10 -21.46 -10.74 40.27
C ASP A 10 -20.06 -10.82 40.92
N THR A 11 -19.47 -12.00 41.06
CA THR A 11 -18.13 -12.17 41.67
C THR A 11 -16.98 -12.24 40.66
N ASP A 12 -17.24 -12.53 39.37
CA ASP A 12 -16.21 -12.56 38.33
C ASP A 12 -15.86 -11.16 37.80
N SER A 13 -16.74 -10.18 38.01
CA SER A 13 -16.59 -8.77 37.62
C SER A 13 -15.58 -7.99 38.47
N LEU A 14 -15.06 -8.60 39.55
CA LEU A 14 -14.17 -7.99 40.55
C LEU A 14 -12.78 -8.64 40.62
N ARG A 15 -12.48 -9.61 39.74
CA ARG A 15 -11.15 -10.23 39.69
C ARG A 15 -10.17 -9.29 38.99
N LEU A 16 -9.48 -8.49 39.80
CA LEU A 16 -8.34 -7.68 39.36
C LEU A 16 -7.32 -8.57 38.64
N THR A 17 -6.89 -8.13 37.45
CA THR A 17 -5.84 -8.80 36.70
C THR A 17 -4.51 -8.73 37.45
N ALA A 18 -3.57 -9.64 37.13
CA ALA A 18 -2.24 -9.65 37.76
C ALA A 18 -1.49 -8.30 37.58
N GLU A 19 -1.76 -7.59 36.49
CA GLU A 19 -1.19 -6.26 36.22
C GLU A 19 -1.86 -5.18 37.09
N GLU A 20 -3.17 -5.25 37.31
CA GLU A 20 -3.90 -4.31 38.19
C GLU A 20 -3.59 -4.54 39.68
N LEU A 21 -3.42 -5.79 40.10
CA LEU A 21 -2.95 -6.11 41.46
C LEU A 21 -1.52 -5.63 41.67
N ALA A 22 -0.64 -5.82 40.69
CA ALA A 22 0.70 -5.29 40.75
C ALA A 22 0.67 -3.76 40.86
N PHE A 23 -0.18 -3.06 40.10
CA PHE A 23 -0.36 -1.61 40.16
C PHE A 23 -0.87 -1.11 41.52
N LEU A 24 -1.86 -1.78 42.12
CA LEU A 24 -2.43 -1.41 43.42
C LEU A 24 -1.49 -1.67 44.60
N LEU A 25 -0.64 -2.70 44.49
CA LEU A 25 0.31 -3.11 45.53
C LEU A 25 1.70 -2.48 45.37
N SER A 26 1.97 -1.76 44.29
CA SER A 26 3.27 -1.16 44.06
C SER A 26 3.38 0.23 44.67
N ASP A 27 4.57 0.51 45.22
CA ASP A 27 4.90 1.79 45.83
C ASP A 27 4.87 2.91 44.77
N PRO A 28 4.01 3.94 44.92
CA PRO A 28 3.94 5.09 44.02
C PRO A 28 5.31 5.74 43.77
N GLN A 29 6.20 5.71 44.77
CA GLN A 29 7.53 6.29 44.68
C GLN A 29 8.45 5.47 43.76
N SER A 30 8.29 4.15 43.75
CA SER A 30 9.02 3.25 42.85
C SER A 30 8.63 3.41 41.38
N HIS A 31 7.36 3.77 41.11
CA HIS A 31 6.88 4.11 39.76
C HIS A 31 7.45 5.44 39.30
N ALA A 32 7.39 6.47 40.15
CA ALA A 32 7.99 7.78 39.85
C ALA A 32 9.48 7.65 39.53
N ASP A 33 10.24 6.88 40.30
CA ASP A 33 11.66 6.62 40.07
C ASP A 33 11.93 5.84 38.76
N ARG A 34 11.02 4.95 38.37
CA ARG A 34 11.11 4.20 37.11
C ARG A 34 10.79 5.10 35.92
N GLU A 35 9.76 5.91 36.03
CA GLU A 35 9.39 6.91 35.01
C GLU A 35 10.48 7.94 34.82
N GLU A 36 11.10 8.42 35.90
CA GLU A 36 12.17 9.40 35.84
C GLU A 36 13.43 8.81 35.16
N ARG A 37 13.77 7.56 35.49
CA ARG A 37 14.85 6.81 34.80
C ARG A 37 14.54 6.62 33.32
N ASN A 38 13.30 6.25 32.98
CA ASN A 38 12.87 6.11 31.59
C ASN A 38 12.91 7.45 30.85
N ALA A 39 12.49 8.55 31.48
CA ALA A 39 12.53 9.89 30.92
C ALA A 39 13.97 10.36 30.68
N ARG A 40 14.90 10.07 31.60
CA ARG A 40 16.33 10.32 31.41
C ARG A 40 16.89 9.51 30.25
N ALA A 41 16.59 8.21 30.18
CA ALA A 41 17.03 7.34 29.09
C ALA A 41 16.47 7.78 27.73
N ASN A 42 15.20 8.20 27.67
CA ASN A 42 14.57 8.70 26.45
C ASN A 42 15.18 10.02 25.98
N ARG A 43 15.50 10.94 26.90
CA ARG A 43 16.23 12.18 26.59
C ARG A 43 17.61 11.88 25.99
N ALA A 44 18.41 11.05 26.67
CA ALA A 44 19.74 10.64 26.18
C ALA A 44 19.67 9.93 24.81
N ARG A 45 18.67 9.06 24.60
CA ARG A 45 18.45 8.38 23.32
C ARG A 45 18.08 9.35 22.19
N THR A 46 17.24 10.33 22.50
CA THR A 46 16.82 11.36 21.54
C THR A 46 17.97 12.28 21.17
N GLU A 47 18.79 12.67 22.14
CA GLU A 47 19.98 13.47 21.93
C GLU A 47 21.02 12.73 21.09
N ARG A 48 21.32 11.47 21.41
CA ARG A 48 22.20 10.62 20.61
C ARG A 48 21.71 10.43 19.18
N ARG A 49 20.40 10.32 18.98
CA ARG A 49 19.80 10.25 17.63
C ARG A 49 19.99 11.55 16.84
N ARG A 50 20.05 12.70 17.52
CA ARG A 50 20.31 14.00 16.86
C ARG A 50 21.79 14.20 16.54
N SER A 51 22.68 13.80 17.46
CA SER A 51 24.12 14.03 17.33
C SER A 51 24.88 12.97 16.52
N ASP A 52 24.35 11.74 16.42
CA ASP A 52 25.00 10.63 15.71
C ASP A 52 24.12 10.13 14.54
N PRO A 53 24.45 10.51 13.29
CA PRO A 53 23.76 10.05 12.09
C PRO A 53 23.78 8.53 11.90
N ALA A 54 24.88 7.86 12.25
CA ALA A 54 25.02 6.41 12.09
C ALA A 54 24.11 5.66 13.09
N TYR A 55 24.00 6.16 14.32
CA TYR A 55 23.04 5.66 15.31
C TYR A 55 21.59 5.83 14.83
N ALA A 56 21.25 6.97 14.22
CA ALA A 56 19.92 7.23 13.68
C ALA A 56 19.57 6.28 12.51
N GLU A 57 20.52 6.01 11.60
CA GLU A 57 20.33 5.06 10.51
C GLU A 57 20.14 3.61 11.01
N ARG A 58 20.93 3.19 12.01
CA ARG A 58 20.77 1.88 12.63
C ARG A 58 19.35 1.69 13.19
N LEU A 59 18.82 2.69 13.90
CA LEU A 59 17.44 2.65 14.41
C LEU A 59 16.39 2.54 13.30
N ARG A 60 16.55 3.27 12.19
CA ARG A 60 15.64 3.17 11.03
C ARG A 60 15.69 1.77 10.41
N ASN A 61 16.88 1.16 10.32
CA ASN A 61 17.04 -0.18 9.75
C ASN A 61 16.42 -1.26 10.64
N GLU A 62 16.63 -1.17 11.95
CA GLU A 62 15.96 -2.06 12.92
C GLU A 62 14.44 -1.94 12.86
N ASP A 63 13.92 -0.72 12.71
CA ASP A 63 12.47 -0.49 12.61
C ASP A 63 11.90 -1.09 11.31
N ARG A 64 12.56 -0.87 10.17
CA ARG A 64 12.20 -1.53 8.89
C ARG A 64 12.20 -3.04 9.03
N LEU A 65 13.18 -3.62 9.73
CA LEU A 65 13.26 -5.06 9.95
C LEU A 65 12.12 -5.57 10.83
N ARG A 66 11.78 -4.85 11.90
CA ARG A 66 10.61 -5.15 12.75
C ARG A 66 9.32 -5.13 11.94
N GLN A 67 9.09 -4.07 11.16
CA GLN A 67 7.91 -3.96 10.30
C GLN A 67 7.85 -5.11 9.27
N ARG A 68 8.99 -5.48 8.67
CA ARG A 68 9.07 -6.63 7.75
C ARG A 68 8.69 -7.93 8.44
N ARG A 69 9.20 -8.20 9.64
CA ARG A 69 8.86 -9.39 10.44
C ARG A 69 7.38 -9.40 10.82
N HIS A 70 6.83 -8.26 11.22
CA HIS A 70 5.42 -8.13 11.56
C HIS A 70 4.52 -8.42 10.34
N ARG A 71 4.84 -7.87 9.16
CA ARG A 71 4.13 -8.17 7.91
C ARG A 71 4.24 -9.64 7.52
N ALA A 72 5.43 -10.22 7.64
CA ALA A 72 5.64 -11.64 7.36
C ALA A 72 4.79 -12.52 8.31
N LYS A 73 4.77 -12.22 9.61
CA LYS A 73 3.93 -12.92 10.59
C LYS A 73 2.43 -12.75 10.30
N ALA A 74 2.00 -11.55 9.91
CA ALA A 74 0.61 -11.28 9.54
C ALA A 74 0.18 -11.97 8.22
N ALA A 75 1.14 -12.36 7.37
CA ALA A 75 0.89 -13.11 6.14
C ALA A 75 0.83 -14.62 6.37
N ILE A 76 1.38 -15.15 7.47
CA ILE A 76 1.29 -16.58 7.81
C ILE A 76 -0.18 -16.93 8.08
N GLY A 77 -0.71 -17.92 7.36
CA GLY A 77 -2.08 -18.42 7.51
C GLY A 77 -3.15 -17.63 6.74
N ARG A 78 -2.78 -16.58 5.99
CA ARG A 78 -3.68 -15.99 5.00
C ARG A 78 -3.58 -16.79 3.70
N PRO A 79 -4.71 -17.21 3.10
CA PRO A 79 -4.68 -17.78 1.76
C PRO A 79 -3.99 -16.78 0.83
N GLU A 80 -3.12 -17.28 -0.04
CA GLU A 80 -2.50 -16.46 -1.08
C GLU A 80 -3.64 -15.82 -1.89
N PRO A 81 -3.69 -14.48 -1.99
CA PRO A 81 -4.76 -13.83 -2.74
C PRO A 81 -4.70 -14.32 -4.17
N GLU A 82 -5.83 -14.82 -4.68
CA GLU A 82 -5.91 -15.27 -6.06
C GLU A 82 -5.45 -14.15 -7.00
N PRO A 83 -4.65 -14.48 -8.03
CA PRO A 83 -4.18 -13.48 -8.97
C PRO A 83 -5.39 -12.83 -9.64
N GLU A 84 -5.56 -11.52 -9.46
CA GLU A 84 -6.60 -10.77 -10.16
C GLU A 84 -6.47 -10.99 -11.66
N PRO A 85 -7.56 -11.30 -12.38
CA PRO A 85 -7.52 -11.48 -13.83
C PRO A 85 -7.10 -10.18 -14.52
N PRO A 86 -6.53 -10.26 -15.74
CA PRO A 86 -6.23 -9.07 -16.53
C PRO A 86 -7.52 -8.33 -16.88
N VAL A 87 -7.46 -6.99 -16.90
CA VAL A 87 -8.58 -6.19 -17.42
C VAL A 87 -8.68 -6.42 -18.92
N PRO A 88 -9.89 -6.72 -19.47
CA PRO A 88 -10.06 -6.89 -20.90
C PRO A 88 -9.76 -5.56 -21.61
N LEU A 89 -8.81 -5.60 -22.54
CA LEU A 89 -8.46 -4.45 -23.39
C LEU A 89 -8.86 -4.73 -24.83
N PRO A 90 -9.43 -3.75 -25.56
CA PRO A 90 -9.77 -3.91 -26.96
C PRO A 90 -8.52 -4.17 -27.82
N ALA A 91 -8.69 -4.86 -28.94
CA ALA A 91 -7.60 -5.15 -29.89
C ALA A 91 -7.25 -3.91 -30.72
N LEU A 92 -6.59 -2.93 -30.09
CA LEU A 92 -6.16 -1.67 -30.69
C LEU A 92 -4.63 -1.60 -30.76
N SER A 93 -4.12 -0.85 -31.75
CA SER A 93 -2.72 -0.42 -31.78
C SER A 93 -2.47 0.68 -30.74
N ALA A 94 -1.21 0.94 -30.35
CA ALA A 94 -0.90 2.11 -29.51
C ALA A 94 -1.36 3.43 -30.14
N ALA A 95 -1.34 3.57 -31.47
CA ALA A 95 -1.80 4.78 -32.14
C ALA A 95 -3.32 4.98 -31.97
N ASP A 96 -4.10 3.92 -32.14
CA ASP A 96 -5.56 3.97 -31.97
C ASP A 96 -5.94 4.16 -30.50
N ALA A 97 -5.22 3.49 -29.58
CA ALA A 97 -5.39 3.66 -28.15
C ALA A 97 -5.11 5.10 -27.72
N LEU A 98 -4.07 5.73 -28.29
CA LEU A 98 -3.77 7.15 -28.08
C LEU A 98 -4.90 8.04 -28.59
N HIS A 99 -5.38 7.80 -29.82
CA HIS A 99 -6.45 8.60 -30.41
C HIS A 99 -7.74 8.54 -29.59
N ARG A 100 -8.15 7.34 -29.13
CA ARG A 100 -9.29 7.19 -28.22
C ARG A 100 -9.09 7.92 -26.89
N LEU A 101 -7.89 7.84 -26.32
CA LEU A 101 -7.56 8.54 -25.08
C LEU A 101 -7.66 10.06 -25.25
N GLU A 102 -7.11 10.60 -26.34
CA GLU A 102 -7.18 12.03 -26.65
C GLU A 102 -8.63 12.50 -26.88
N ALA A 103 -9.42 11.75 -27.65
CA ALA A 103 -10.83 12.05 -27.88
C ALA A 103 -11.63 12.05 -26.56
N HIS A 104 -11.42 11.03 -25.71
CA HIS A 104 -12.05 10.97 -24.39
C HIS A 104 -11.66 12.18 -23.52
N LEU A 105 -10.37 12.51 -23.47
CA LEU A 105 -9.89 13.66 -22.70
C LEU A 105 -10.41 15.00 -23.23
N ALA A 106 -10.66 15.13 -24.53
CA ALA A 106 -11.27 16.31 -25.14
C ALA A 106 -12.74 16.47 -24.73
N SER A 107 -13.48 15.37 -24.61
CA SER A 107 -14.87 15.37 -24.15
C SER A 107 -15.02 15.57 -22.63
N ALA A 108 -14.00 15.19 -21.85
CA ALA A 108 -14.03 15.26 -20.39
C ALA A 108 -13.73 16.67 -19.86
N ALA A 109 -14.71 17.28 -19.19
CA ALA A 109 -14.62 18.60 -18.56
C ALA A 109 -13.99 18.59 -17.14
N THR A 110 -13.10 17.64 -16.85
CA THR A 110 -12.48 17.53 -15.52
C THR A 110 -11.13 18.25 -15.44
N PRO A 111 -10.73 18.79 -14.26
CA PRO A 111 -9.40 19.38 -14.08
C PRO A 111 -8.26 18.40 -14.38
N GLN A 112 -8.45 17.12 -14.06
CA GLN A 112 -7.50 16.06 -14.35
C GLN A 112 -7.33 15.84 -15.86
N ALA A 113 -8.43 15.84 -16.62
CA ALA A 113 -8.36 15.72 -18.07
C ALA A 113 -7.63 16.90 -18.70
N ALA A 114 -7.89 18.13 -18.23
CA ALA A 114 -7.17 19.32 -18.66
C ALA A 114 -5.66 19.23 -18.36
N GLN A 115 -5.26 18.68 -17.21
CA GLN A 115 -3.85 18.49 -16.87
C GLN A 115 -3.17 17.44 -17.77
N LEU A 116 -3.87 16.34 -18.08
CA LEU A 116 -3.35 15.29 -18.95
C LEU A 116 -3.19 15.75 -20.40
N ARG A 117 -4.14 16.56 -20.91
CA ARG A 117 -4.05 17.18 -22.25
C ARG A 117 -2.79 18.02 -22.45
N ARG A 118 -2.26 18.61 -21.38
CA ARG A 118 -0.99 19.39 -21.41
C ARG A 118 0.27 18.52 -21.42
N ARG A 119 0.14 17.18 -21.44
CA ARG A 119 1.26 16.22 -21.29
C ARG A 119 1.23 15.15 -22.38
N PRO A 120 1.51 15.51 -23.65
CA PRO A 120 1.43 14.57 -24.78
C PRO A 120 2.38 13.36 -24.60
N GLU A 121 3.57 13.55 -24.04
CA GLU A 121 4.50 12.44 -23.77
C GLU A 121 4.01 11.48 -22.68
N ALA A 122 3.12 11.92 -21.79
CA ALA A 122 2.48 11.02 -20.84
C ALA A 122 1.40 10.17 -21.54
N LEU A 123 0.62 10.76 -22.45
CA LEU A 123 -0.41 10.06 -23.22
C LEU A 123 0.19 8.98 -24.11
N ARG A 124 1.27 9.29 -24.84
CA ARG A 124 2.01 8.31 -25.65
C ARG A 124 2.54 7.15 -24.79
N ARG A 125 3.03 7.44 -23.57
CA ARG A 125 3.46 6.39 -22.64
C ARG A 125 2.32 5.52 -22.13
N TYR A 126 1.14 6.08 -21.86
CA TYR A 126 -0.02 5.29 -21.49
C TYR A 126 -0.48 4.40 -22.65
N ALA A 127 -0.49 4.92 -23.88
CA ALA A 127 -0.84 4.14 -25.07
C ALA A 127 0.17 3.01 -25.36
N ALA A 128 1.47 3.27 -25.20
CA ALA A 128 2.49 2.22 -25.27
C ALA A 128 2.32 1.19 -24.14
N ALA A 129 2.01 1.64 -22.92
CA ALA A 129 1.72 0.74 -21.80
C ALA A 129 0.50 -0.14 -22.07
N PHE A 130 -0.55 0.40 -22.69
CA PHE A 130 -1.74 -0.33 -23.12
C PHE A 130 -1.38 -1.49 -24.05
N GLU A 131 -0.60 -1.24 -25.10
CA GLU A 131 -0.21 -2.27 -26.06
C GLU A 131 0.66 -3.36 -25.41
N LEU A 132 1.63 -2.95 -24.60
CA LEU A 132 2.49 -3.88 -23.86
C LEU A 132 1.69 -4.69 -22.84
N TYR A 133 0.76 -4.09 -22.12
CA TYR A 133 -0.14 -4.78 -21.20
C TYR A 133 -0.95 -5.83 -21.96
N ARG A 134 -1.61 -5.44 -23.07
CA ARG A 134 -2.43 -6.37 -23.88
C ARG A 134 -1.63 -7.58 -24.35
N SER A 135 -0.44 -7.35 -24.91
CA SER A 135 0.42 -8.45 -25.40
C SER A 135 0.89 -9.39 -24.29
N LEU A 136 1.15 -8.87 -23.09
CA LEU A 136 1.52 -9.69 -21.94
C LEU A 136 0.34 -10.46 -21.36
N SER A 137 -0.87 -9.91 -21.49
CA SER A 137 -2.14 -10.52 -21.03
C SER A 137 -2.70 -11.58 -21.98
N GLU A 138 -2.08 -11.85 -23.14
CA GLU A 138 -2.56 -12.85 -24.11
C GLU A 138 -2.72 -14.25 -23.51
N ARG A 139 -1.96 -14.57 -22.46
CA ARG A 139 -2.03 -15.84 -21.72
C ARG A 139 -3.14 -15.87 -20.66
N GLY A 140 -3.97 -14.83 -20.56
CA GLY A 140 -5.04 -14.71 -19.57
C GLY A 140 -4.56 -14.31 -18.18
N GLU A 141 -3.29 -13.94 -18.02
CA GLU A 141 -2.71 -13.51 -16.74
C GLU A 141 -2.52 -12.00 -16.69
N ARG A 142 -2.76 -11.42 -15.53
CA ARG A 142 -2.48 -10.00 -15.30
C ARG A 142 -0.96 -9.75 -15.33
N PRO A 143 -0.46 -8.82 -16.16
CA PRO A 143 0.96 -8.54 -16.26
C PRO A 143 1.55 -8.12 -14.91
N THR A 144 2.62 -8.81 -14.51
CA THR A 144 3.39 -8.43 -13.34
C THR A 144 4.14 -7.12 -13.59
N ARG A 145 4.46 -6.39 -12.52
CA ARG A 145 5.29 -5.18 -12.60
C ARG A 145 6.64 -5.48 -13.27
N GLY A 146 7.24 -6.63 -12.95
CA GLY A 146 8.52 -7.04 -13.53
C GLY A 146 8.42 -7.27 -15.03
N ALA A 147 7.38 -7.98 -15.49
CA ALA A 147 7.14 -8.22 -16.90
C ALA A 147 6.91 -6.91 -17.68
N LEU A 148 6.08 -6.00 -17.14
CA LEU A 148 5.84 -4.70 -17.76
C LEU A 148 7.14 -3.86 -17.83
N ALA A 149 7.93 -3.83 -16.75
CA ALA A 149 9.20 -3.10 -16.71
C ALA A 149 10.21 -3.65 -17.72
N ALA A 150 10.34 -4.97 -17.81
CA ALA A 150 11.20 -5.64 -18.79
C ALA A 150 10.76 -5.34 -20.22
N ALA A 151 9.46 -5.36 -20.49
CA ALA A 151 8.92 -5.03 -21.81
C ALA A 151 9.20 -3.57 -22.21
N PHE A 152 9.06 -2.62 -21.27
CA PHE A 152 9.43 -1.21 -21.48
C PHE A 152 10.91 -1.03 -21.80
N ALA A 153 11.79 -1.71 -21.06
CA ALA A 153 13.22 -1.66 -21.31
C ALA A 153 13.59 -2.26 -22.67
N ALA A 154 13.06 -3.44 -22.99
CA ALA A 154 13.40 -4.17 -24.20
C ALA A 154 12.85 -3.53 -25.48
N ARG A 155 11.61 -3.02 -25.46
CA ARG A 155 10.92 -2.51 -26.67
C ARG A 155 11.03 -1.01 -26.84
N LEU A 156 11.18 -0.25 -25.75
CA LEU A 156 11.15 1.21 -25.78
C LEU A 156 12.45 1.84 -25.25
N GLY A 157 13.43 1.03 -24.83
CA GLY A 157 14.69 1.53 -24.27
C GLY A 157 14.51 2.33 -22.98
N MET A 158 13.36 2.21 -22.30
CA MET A 158 13.01 3.02 -21.13
C MET A 158 13.10 2.23 -19.83
N ALA A 159 14.05 2.61 -18.98
CA ALA A 159 14.13 2.11 -17.61
C ALA A 159 13.21 2.93 -16.69
N LEU A 160 12.14 2.31 -16.21
CA LEU A 160 11.18 2.93 -15.30
C LEU A 160 11.31 2.36 -13.89
N THR A 161 11.10 3.21 -12.88
CA THR A 161 11.12 2.77 -11.49
C THR A 161 9.91 1.88 -11.17
N PRO A 162 9.98 1.02 -10.14
CA PRO A 162 8.85 0.17 -9.74
C PRO A 162 7.56 0.96 -9.49
N SER A 163 7.66 2.16 -8.91
CA SER A 163 6.51 3.04 -8.65
C SER A 163 5.92 3.64 -9.93
N GLN A 164 6.74 3.97 -10.92
CA GLN A 164 6.27 4.44 -12.23
C GLN A 164 5.56 3.34 -13.00
N ILE A 165 6.10 2.12 -12.97
CA ILE A 165 5.46 0.95 -13.60
C ILE A 165 4.13 0.63 -12.95
N GLN A 166 4.07 0.65 -11.61
CA GLN A 166 2.81 0.44 -10.89
C GLN A 166 1.77 1.50 -11.30
N LYS A 167 2.17 2.79 -11.31
CA LYS A 167 1.28 3.87 -11.74
C LYS A 167 0.82 3.73 -13.20
N LEU A 168 1.68 3.29 -14.10
CA LEU A 168 1.32 3.04 -15.49
C LEU A 168 0.28 1.94 -15.60
N ARG A 169 0.51 0.81 -14.92
CA ARG A 169 -0.44 -0.31 -14.89
C ARG A 169 -1.79 0.13 -14.34
N ASP A 170 -1.79 0.84 -13.22
CA ASP A 170 -3.03 1.32 -12.58
C ASP A 170 -3.80 2.28 -13.48
N GLN A 171 -3.11 3.11 -14.27
CA GLN A 171 -3.77 3.99 -15.23
C GLN A 171 -4.32 3.25 -16.45
N VAL A 172 -3.61 2.25 -16.96
CA VAL A 172 -4.13 1.40 -18.05
C VAL A 172 -5.40 0.70 -17.60
N GLU A 173 -5.38 0.09 -16.41
CA GLU A 173 -6.54 -0.58 -15.84
C GLU A 173 -7.65 0.41 -15.52
N GLY A 174 -7.31 1.61 -15.02
CA GLY A 174 -8.27 2.68 -14.76
C GLY A 174 -8.98 3.18 -16.01
N PHE A 175 -8.26 3.36 -17.12
CA PHE A 175 -8.82 3.77 -18.41
C PHE A 175 -9.64 2.68 -19.10
N ALA A 176 -9.48 1.42 -18.70
CA ALA A 176 -10.24 0.30 -19.21
C ALA A 176 -11.50 -0.04 -18.38
N ARG A 177 -11.77 0.69 -17.29
CA ARG A 177 -13.02 0.58 -16.52
C ARG A 177 -14.21 1.14 -17.32
N PRO A 178 -15.46 0.72 -17.00
CA PRO A 178 -16.67 1.28 -17.61
C PRO A 178 -16.67 2.80 -17.66
N GLY A 179 -16.95 3.35 -18.85
CA GLY A 179 -16.91 4.79 -19.13
C GLY A 179 -15.51 5.36 -19.42
N GLY A 180 -14.46 4.52 -19.41
CA GLY A 180 -13.11 4.89 -19.81
C GLY A 180 -12.85 4.73 -21.32
N PRO A 181 -11.76 5.33 -21.85
CA PRO A 181 -11.45 5.34 -23.28
C PRO A 181 -11.13 3.96 -23.88
N TRP A 182 -10.75 3.00 -23.03
CA TRP A 182 -10.33 1.66 -23.42
C TRP A 182 -11.23 0.57 -22.85
N HIS A 183 -12.40 0.95 -22.33
CA HIS A 183 -13.42 -0.03 -22.02
C HIS A 183 -13.84 -0.76 -23.30
N ALA A 184 -13.97 -2.08 -23.23
CA ALA A 184 -14.57 -2.85 -24.31
C ALA A 184 -16.10 -2.69 -24.19
N ASP A 185 -16.71 -2.00 -25.15
CA ASP A 185 -18.17 -1.88 -25.26
C ASP A 185 -18.83 -3.23 -25.60
#